data_AF-V9Z6A1-F1
#
_entry.id   AF-V9Z6A1-F1
#
_cell.length_a   1.000
_cell.length_b   1.000
_cell.length_c   1.000
_cell.angle_alpha   90.00
_cell.angle_beta   90.00
_cell.angle_gamma   90.00
#
_symmetry.space_group_name_H-M   'P 1'
#
loop_
_entity.id
_entity.type
_entity.pdbx_description
1 polymer ?
#
loop_
_entity_poly.entity_id
_entity_poly.type
_entity_poly.pdbx_seq_one_letter_code
_entity_poly.pdbx_strand_id
1 'polypeptide(L)'
;MLDLQAGVGVYQFVRDRQDDLRDEQHPDGHDAYVQSWRDAHELSQGFATAVHAGNTDDARRLLDALMAMADPWKSHPDFPAATRAVRAVHDADTPAEP
;
A
#
# COMPACT_ATOMS: atom_id res chain seq x y z
N MET A 1 -12.56 -10.09 -4.07
CA MET A 1 -12.50 -8.82 -4.83
C MET A 1 -11.60 -7.88 -4.05
N LEU A 2 -10.54 -7.36 -4.68
CA LEU A 2 -9.66 -6.38 -4.03
C LEU A 2 -10.45 -5.08 -3.79
N ASP A 3 -10.25 -4.50 -2.62
CA ASP A 3 -10.99 -3.32 -2.17
C ASP A 3 -10.16 -2.06 -2.40
N LEU A 4 -10.74 -1.07 -3.10
CA LEU A 4 -10.10 0.22 -3.36
C LEU A 4 -9.68 0.91 -2.05
N GLN A 5 -10.45 0.73 -0.98
CA GLN A 5 -10.13 1.33 0.33
C GLN A 5 -8.85 0.76 0.93
N ALA A 6 -8.46 -0.47 0.59
CA ALA A 6 -7.20 -1.05 1.07
C ALA A 6 -6.00 -0.27 0.52
N GLY A 7 -5.94 0.00 -0.79
CA GLY A 7 -4.86 0.79 -1.38
C GLY A 7 -4.85 2.24 -0.89
N VAL A 8 -6.03 2.86 -0.76
CA VAL A 8 -6.15 4.23 -0.23
C VAL A 8 -5.64 4.31 1.21
N GLY A 9 -6.00 3.35 2.06
CA GLY A 9 -5.56 3.33 3.47
C GLY A 9 -4.04 3.21 3.61
N VAL A 10 -3.41 2.31 2.84
CA VAL A 10 -1.95 2.17 2.86
C VAL A 10 -1.25 3.42 2.31
N TYR A 11 -1.79 4.01 1.24
CA TYR A 11 -1.24 5.25 0.69
C TYR A 11 -1.26 6.41 1.71
N GLN A 12 -2.39 6.63 2.39
CA GLN A 12 -2.49 7.70 3.39
C GLN A 12 -1.51 7.47 4.54
N PHE A 13 -1.39 6.23 5.03
CA PHE A 13 -0.42 5.90 6.06
C PHE A 13 1.03 6.18 5.62
N VAL A 14 1.43 5.73 4.43
CA VAL A 14 2.79 5.99 3.90
C VAL A 14 3.05 7.49 3.77
N ARG A 15 2.08 8.24 3.27
CA ARG A 15 2.18 9.70 3.14
C ARG A 15 2.38 10.38 4.49
N ASP A 16 1.56 10.04 5.49
CA ASP A 16 1.65 10.64 6.82
C ASP A 16 3.03 10.38 7.43
N ARG A 17 3.56 9.17 7.28
CA ARG A 17 4.90 8.82 7.78
C ARG A 17 6.03 9.53 7.02
N GLN A 18 5.87 9.75 5.72
CA GLN A 18 6.81 10.51 4.91
C GLN A 18 6.81 12.00 5.31
N ASP A 19 5.64 12.56 5.61
CA ASP A 19 5.49 13.93 6.12
C ASP A 19 6.21 14.08 7.48
N ASP A 20 6.04 13.12 8.41
CA ASP A 20 6.76 13.10 9.70
C ASP A 20 8.29 13.05 9.49
N LEU A 21 8.77 12.15 8.62
CA LEU A 21 10.20 12.03 8.31
C LEU A 21 10.80 13.28 7.65
N ARG A 22 10.01 13.99 6.85
CA ARG A 22 10.45 15.26 6.24
C ARG A 22 10.70 16.29 7.34
N ASP A 23 9.78 16.39 8.29
CA ASP A 23 9.88 17.38 9.35
C ASP A 23 11.05 17.08 10.30
N GLU A 24 11.37 15.80 10.52
CA GLU A 24 12.55 15.37 11.30
C GLU A 24 13.89 15.62 10.60
N GLN A 25 13.94 15.46 9.27
CA GLN A 25 15.19 15.57 8.48
C GLN A 25 15.45 16.97 7.93
N HIS A 26 14.51 17.90 8.09
CA HIS A 26 14.62 19.24 7.54
C HIS A 26 15.86 19.99 8.07
N PRO A 27 16.64 20.68 7.21
CA PRO A 27 16.37 20.98 5.80
C PRO A 27 16.88 19.95 4.78
N ASP A 28 17.54 18.88 5.22
CA ASP A 28 18.11 17.88 4.32
C ASP A 28 17.06 16.85 3.88
N GLY A 29 17.33 16.09 2.81
CA GLY A 29 16.48 14.96 2.42
C GLY A 29 15.19 15.31 1.66
N HIS A 30 14.96 16.56 1.26
CA HIS A 30 13.79 16.98 0.50
C HIS A 30 13.62 16.19 -0.83
N ASP A 31 14.70 16.01 -1.59
CA ASP A 31 14.64 15.28 -2.87
C ASP A 31 14.27 13.80 -2.68
N ALA A 32 14.80 13.16 -1.63
CA ALA A 32 14.46 11.79 -1.28
C ALA A 32 13.00 11.66 -0.84
N TYR A 33 12.49 12.64 -0.08
CA TYR A 33 11.07 12.75 0.26
C TYR A 33 10.20 12.89 -1.01
N VAL A 34 10.53 13.82 -1.91
CA VAL A 34 9.74 14.06 -3.13
C VAL A 34 9.71 12.81 -4.01
N GLN A 35 10.84 12.10 -4.15
CA GLN A 35 10.87 10.86 -4.91
C GLN A 35 10.02 9.77 -4.26
N SER A 36 10.18 9.54 -2.95
CA SER A 36 9.40 8.54 -2.22
C SER A 36 7.90 8.85 -2.23
N TRP A 37 7.51 10.13 -2.16
CA TRP A 37 6.12 10.55 -2.28
C TRP A 37 5.55 10.28 -3.67
N ARG A 38 6.32 10.55 -4.73
CA ARG A 38 5.92 10.26 -6.12
C ARG A 38 5.72 8.76 -6.33
N ASP A 39 6.65 7.93 -5.86
CA ASP A 39 6.58 6.48 -6.00
C ASP A 39 5.32 5.93 -5.31
N ALA A 40 5.03 6.36 -4.08
CA ALA A 40 3.83 5.97 -3.35
C ALA A 40 2.54 6.40 -4.09
N HIS A 41 2.55 7.60 -4.66
CA HIS A 41 1.41 8.13 -5.40
C HIS A 41 1.15 7.35 -6.70
N GLU A 42 2.20 7.02 -7.44
CA GLU A 42 2.11 6.22 -8.67
C GLU A 42 1.57 4.81 -8.39
N LEU A 43 2.07 4.14 -7.34
CA LEU A 43 1.57 2.84 -6.92
C LEU A 43 0.08 2.88 -6.55
N SER A 44 -0.36 3.91 -5.83
CA SER A 44 -1.78 4.09 -5.49
C SER A 44 -2.66 4.30 -6.72
N GLN A 45 -2.22 5.10 -7.71
CA GLN A 45 -2.96 5.30 -8.96
C GLN A 45 -3.01 4.03 -9.81
N GLY A 46 -1.88 3.32 -9.91
CA GLY A 46 -1.78 2.04 -10.59
C GLY A 46 -2.73 1.01 -9.99
N PHE A 47 -2.74 0.90 -8.65
CA PHE A 47 -3.65 0.01 -7.94
C PHE A 47 -5.11 0.31 -8.26
N ALA A 48 -5.52 1.57 -8.16
CA ALA A 48 -6.89 1.98 -8.46
C ALA A 48 -7.28 1.63 -9.91
N THR A 49 -6.37 1.88 -10.86
CA THR A 49 -6.55 1.54 -12.27
C THR A 49 -6.71 0.03 -12.48
N ALA A 50 -5.86 -0.77 -11.85
CA ALA A 50 -5.91 -2.24 -11.95
C ALA A 50 -7.20 -2.82 -11.34
N VAL A 51 -7.66 -2.29 -10.19
CA VAL A 51 -8.94 -2.68 -9.59
C VAL A 51 -10.11 -2.33 -10.50
N HIS A 52 -10.13 -1.11 -11.08
CA HIS A 52 -11.17 -0.71 -12.03
C HIS A 52 -11.18 -1.55 -13.31
N ALA A 53 -10.01 -1.99 -13.78
CA ALA A 53 -9.87 -2.88 -14.93
C ALA A 53 -10.20 -4.35 -14.61
N GLY A 54 -10.46 -4.70 -13.35
CA GLY A 54 -10.64 -6.09 -12.90
C GLY A 54 -9.35 -6.93 -12.95
N ASN A 55 -8.20 -6.30 -13.20
CA ASN A 55 -6.90 -6.96 -13.24
C ASN A 55 -6.40 -7.21 -11.81
N THR A 56 -6.83 -8.34 -11.27
CA THR A 56 -6.59 -8.69 -9.86
C THR A 56 -5.11 -8.96 -9.57
N ASP A 57 -4.36 -9.49 -10.54
CA ASP A 57 -2.93 -9.79 -10.37
C ASP A 57 -2.11 -8.50 -10.26
N ASP A 58 -2.35 -7.54 -11.16
CA ASP A 58 -1.66 -6.25 -11.11
C ASP A 58 -2.06 -5.45 -9.87
N ALA A 59 -3.35 -5.45 -9.53
CA ALA A 59 -3.82 -4.81 -8.31
C ALA A 59 -3.17 -5.44 -7.05
N ARG A 60 -2.99 -6.76 -7.01
CA ARG A 60 -2.28 -7.42 -5.91
C ARG A 60 -0.81 -6.99 -5.83
N ARG A 61 -0.09 -7.03 -6.96
CA ARG A 61 1.33 -6.63 -7.02
C ARG A 61 1.54 -5.19 -6.59
N LEU A 62 0.68 -4.27 -7.04
CA LEU A 62 0.76 -2.85 -6.72
C LEU A 62 0.44 -2.58 -5.25
N LEU A 63 -0.53 -3.30 -4.68
CA LEU A 63 -0.84 -3.23 -3.25
C LEU A 63 0.32 -3.76 -2.40
N ASP A 64 0.94 -4.89 -2.79
CA ASP A 64 2.08 -5.45 -2.05
C ASP A 64 3.31 -4.52 -2.13
N ALA A 65 3.53 -3.83 -3.27
CA ALA A 65 4.57 -2.81 -3.38
C ALA A 65 4.31 -1.60 -2.48
N LEU A 66 3.06 -1.13 -2.41
CA LEU A 66 2.68 -0.02 -1.52
C LEU A 66 2.83 -0.42 -0.03
N MET A 67 2.53 -1.67 0.31
CA MET A 67 2.79 -2.24 1.65
C MET A 67 4.28 -2.33 1.97
N ALA A 68 5.12 -2.70 0.99
CA ALA A 68 6.57 -2.73 1.18
C ALA A 68 7.14 -1.33 1.47
N MET A 69 6.55 -0.26 0.92
CA MET A 69 6.91 1.10 1.31
C MET A 69 6.53 1.41 2.76
N ALA A 70 5.46 0.81 3.27
CA ALA A 70 5.00 0.98 4.64
C ALA A 70 5.80 0.15 5.68
N ASP A 71 6.50 -0.90 5.25
CA ASP A 71 7.24 -1.84 6.11
C ASP A 71 8.16 -1.21 7.17
N PRO A 72 8.87 -0.09 6.91
CA PRO A 72 9.67 0.58 7.93
C PRO A 72 8.87 0.95 9.20
N TRP A 73 7.57 1.14 9.06
CA TRP A 73 6.65 1.53 10.13
C TRP A 73 5.68 0.41 10.53
N LYS A 74 5.98 -0.85 10.22
CA LYS A 74 5.12 -2.02 10.56
C LYS A 74 4.80 -2.19 12.04
N SER A 75 5.61 -1.60 12.92
CA SER A 75 5.40 -1.60 14.37
C SER A 75 4.53 -0.45 14.84
N HIS A 76 4.10 0.46 13.96
CA HIS A 76 3.27 1.61 14.31
C HIS A 76 1.84 1.16 14.66
N PRO A 77 1.19 1.73 15.70
CA PRO A 77 -0.17 1.34 16.08
C PRO A 77 -1.20 1.56 14.96
N ASP A 78 -1.00 2.60 14.15
CA ASP A 78 -1.85 2.89 12.98
C ASP A 78 -1.42 2.17 11.71
N PHE A 79 -0.44 1.25 11.79
CA PHE A 79 -0.02 0.48 10.63
C PHE A 79 -1.26 -0.21 10.04
N PRO A 80 -1.56 0.03 8.75
CA PRO A 80 -2.70 -0.57 8.12
C PRO A 80 -2.46 -2.06 8.11
N ALA A 81 -3.15 -2.74 9.02
CA ALA A 81 -3.28 -4.18 8.97
C ALA A 81 -3.90 -4.44 7.59
N ALA A 82 -3.16 -4.96 6.62
CA ALA A 82 -3.66 -5.38 5.31
C ALA A 82 -4.65 -6.56 5.43
N THR A 83 -5.38 -6.62 6.55
CA THR A 83 -6.04 -7.74 7.20
C THR A 83 -7.53 -7.69 6.93
N ARG A 84 -7.89 -7.51 5.65
CA ARG A 84 -9.18 -7.98 5.15
C ARG A 84 -9.23 -8.23 3.64
N ALA A 85 -8.40 -7.56 2.85
CA ALA A 85 -8.41 -7.70 1.38
C ALA A 85 -7.69 -8.97 0.87
N VAL A 86 -6.61 -9.41 1.54
CA VAL A 86 -5.80 -10.56 1.08
C VAL A 86 -6.35 -11.90 1.56
N ARG A 87 -6.87 -11.96 2.80
CA ARG A 87 -7.32 -13.20 3.43
C ARG A 87 -8.50 -13.83 2.68
N ALA A 88 -9.42 -13.00 2.16
CA ALA A 88 -10.54 -13.46 1.34
C ALA A 88 -10.13 -14.07 -0.02
N VAL A 89 -8.91 -13.84 -0.50
CA VAL A 89 -8.40 -14.43 -1.74
C VAL A 89 -7.71 -15.77 -1.46
N HIS A 90 -7.09 -15.93 -0.29
CA HIS A 90 -6.49 -17.21 0.13
C HIS A 90 -7.54 -18.27 0.52
N ASP A 91 -8.64 -17.86 1.16
CA ASP A 91 -9.73 -18.77 1.54
C ASP A 91 -10.58 -19.25 0.34
N ALA A 92 -10.44 -18.63 -0.84
CA ALA A 92 -11.16 -19.03 -2.06
C ALA A 92 -10.39 -20.06 -2.93
N ASP A 93 -9.09 -20.28 -2.66
CA ASP A 93 -8.20 -21.11 -3.49
C ASP A 93 -7.90 -22.49 -2.89
N THR A 94 -8.49 -22.83 -1.75
CA THR A 94 -8.40 -24.21 -1.20
C THR A 94 -9.68 -24.97 -1.52
N PRO A 95 -9.75 -25.73 -2.63
CA PRO A 95 -10.80 -26.72 -2.77
C PRO A 95 -10.56 -27.78 -1.68
N ALA A 96 -11.54 -27.95 -0.81
CA ALA A 96 -11.63 -29.12 0.05
C ALA A 96 -11.73 -30.34 -0.88
N GLU A 97 -10.63 -31.08 -1.04
CA GLU A 97 -10.68 -32.42 -1.63
C GLU A 97 -11.35 -33.39 -0.64
N PRO A 98 -12.14 -34.36 -1.14
CA PRO A 98 -13.10 -35.15 -0.38
C PRO A 98 -12.51 -36.17 0.60
#